data_AF-A0A924C9B9-F1
#
_entry.id   AF-A0A924C9B9-F1
#
_cell.length_a   1.000
_cell.length_b   1.000
_cell.length_c   1.000
_cell.angle_alpha   90.00
_cell.angle_beta   90.00
_cell.angle_gamma   90.00
#
_symmetry.space_group_name_H-M   'P 1'
#
loop_
_entity.id
_entity.type
_entity.pdbx_description
1 polymer ?
#
loop_
_entity_poly.entity_id
_entity_poly.type
_entity_poly.pdbx_seq_one_letter_code
_entity_poly.pdbx_strand_id
1 'polypeptide(L)'
;MTTSITVDPHALLKPLKAYIVEDLSNADTTASAALAEVALGELAAPLLQILRAGGAQTDDVAVQFFADPEDPSTPGNLFFWPSTRTSLSSTYADASSAQYSLRAAVFLSERDDYGAVYPAGFNLLLKMEASACELVRQLPAAVFEKLEFALKGNPVPKGFEFLDDIRHLPVMPGMRRQFLTAITRAHEVTTKSKRKAFEAVMLNYIWDETEPTRDFTSVLSTMASLFLAIHHQSKL
;
A
#
# COMPACT_ATOMS: atom_id res chain seq x y z
N MET A 1 5.66 -7.42 -26.04
CA MET A 1 6.28 -8.25 -25.00
C MET A 1 6.38 -7.41 -23.75
N THR A 2 5.53 -7.63 -22.75
CA THR A 2 5.71 -7.05 -21.42
C THR A 2 6.74 -7.91 -20.71
N THR A 3 7.95 -7.37 -20.52
CA THR A 3 8.89 -7.94 -19.56
C THR A 3 8.19 -7.97 -18.20
N SER A 4 7.90 -9.16 -17.70
CA SER A 4 7.47 -9.33 -16.31
C SER A 4 8.63 -8.85 -15.44
N ILE A 5 8.49 -7.69 -14.80
CA ILE A 5 9.46 -7.27 -13.79
C ILE A 5 9.18 -8.12 -12.57
N THR A 6 9.99 -9.15 -12.38
CA THR A 6 9.97 -9.94 -11.15
C THR A 6 10.75 -9.16 -10.09
N VAL A 7 10.08 -8.84 -8.99
CA VAL A 7 10.71 -8.21 -7.83
C VAL A 7 11.04 -9.30 -6.82
N ASP A 8 12.30 -9.35 -6.36
CA ASP A 8 12.71 -10.21 -5.26
C ASP A 8 12.72 -9.40 -3.95
N PRO A 9 11.67 -9.50 -3.11
CA PRO A 9 11.59 -8.75 -1.86
C PRO A 9 12.70 -9.13 -0.86
N HIS A 10 13.27 -10.34 -0.90
CA HIS A 10 14.41 -10.67 -0.04
C HIS A 10 15.66 -9.90 -0.46
N ALA A 11 15.89 -9.73 -1.76
CA ALA A 11 17.01 -8.95 -2.28
C ALA A 11 16.89 -7.48 -1.85
N LEU A 12 15.68 -6.91 -1.91
CA LEU A 12 15.40 -5.54 -1.50
C LEU A 12 15.63 -5.30 0.00
N LEU A 13 15.30 -6.28 0.86
CA LEU A 13 15.48 -6.15 2.32
C LEU A 13 16.89 -6.49 2.81
N LYS A 14 17.72 -7.15 1.99
CA LYS A 14 19.05 -7.60 2.38
C LYS A 14 19.92 -6.51 3.05
N PRO A 15 19.95 -5.26 2.55
CA PRO A 15 20.74 -4.18 3.19
C PRO A 15 20.23 -3.79 4.58
N LEU A 16 18.95 -3.99 4.86
CA LEU A 16 18.28 -3.60 6.11
C LEU A 16 18.42 -4.66 7.21
N LYS A 17 18.76 -5.91 6.86
CA LYS A 17 18.93 -7.02 7.82
C LYS A 17 20.01 -6.79 8.87
N ALA A 18 20.95 -5.86 8.65
CA ALA A 18 21.98 -5.52 9.62
C ALA A 18 21.46 -4.62 10.77
N TYR A 19 20.25 -4.09 10.64
CA TYR A 19 19.66 -3.11 11.56
C TYR A 19 18.54 -3.75 12.42
N ILE A 20 18.79 -4.93 12.98
CA ILE A 20 17.84 -5.67 13.83
C ILE A 20 17.54 -4.87 15.11
N VAL A 21 16.25 -4.77 15.45
CA VAL A 21 15.72 -4.18 16.69
C VAL A 21 16.05 -5.07 17.89
N GLU A 22 17.31 -5.16 18.30
CA GLU A 22 17.59 -5.62 19.68
C GLU A 22 17.37 -4.50 20.69
N ASP A 23 17.43 -3.24 20.23
CA ASP A 23 17.04 -2.04 20.96
C ASP A 23 16.92 -0.84 19.99
N LEU A 24 15.70 -0.46 19.59
CA LEU A 24 15.47 0.70 18.70
C LEU A 24 15.90 2.04 19.31
N SER A 25 16.12 2.10 20.63
CA SER A 25 16.55 3.34 21.28
C SER A 25 17.97 3.78 20.87
N ASN A 26 18.75 2.87 20.27
CA ASN A 26 20.11 3.13 19.79
C ASN A 26 20.26 2.96 18.26
N ALA A 27 19.17 2.75 17.53
CA ALA A 27 19.21 2.57 16.08
C ALA A 27 19.60 3.88 15.38
N ASP A 28 20.51 3.80 14.40
CA ASP A 28 20.80 4.91 13.49
C ASP A 28 19.61 5.10 12.54
N THR A 29 18.65 5.92 12.95
CA THR A 29 17.42 6.21 12.19
C THR A 29 17.71 6.92 10.87
N THR A 30 18.86 7.59 10.75
CA THR A 30 19.26 8.24 9.49
C THR A 30 19.74 7.20 8.49
N ALA A 31 20.60 6.27 8.91
CA ALA A 31 21.09 5.19 8.06
C ALA A 31 19.96 4.23 7.65
N SER A 32 19.06 3.87 8.57
CA SER A 32 17.94 2.99 8.26
C SER A 32 16.95 3.64 7.28
N ALA A 33 16.65 4.94 7.45
CA ALA A 33 15.78 5.69 6.53
C ALA A 33 16.39 5.76 5.12
N ALA A 34 17.69 6.03 5.00
CA ALA A 34 18.37 6.08 3.71
C ALA A 34 18.34 4.71 2.98
N LEU A 35 18.53 3.61 3.71
CA LEU A 35 18.44 2.27 3.13
C LEU A 35 17.01 1.88 2.74
N ALA A 36 16.03 2.30 3.53
CA ALA A 36 14.62 2.11 3.20
C ALA A 36 14.20 2.92 1.97
N GLU A 37 14.68 4.16 1.82
CA GLU A 37 14.47 4.97 0.62
C GLU A 37 14.98 4.24 -0.63
N VAL A 38 16.18 3.65 -0.57
CA VAL A 38 16.75 2.86 -1.68
C VAL A 38 15.88 1.64 -1.98
N ALA A 39 15.55 0.82 -0.97
CA ALA A 39 14.74 -0.38 -1.16
C ALA A 39 13.34 -0.07 -1.74
N LEU A 40 12.69 0.98 -1.23
CA LEU A 40 11.40 1.44 -1.73
C LEU A 40 11.51 2.09 -3.12
N GLY A 41 12.62 2.77 -3.43
CA GLY A 41 12.90 3.30 -4.76
C GLY A 41 13.05 2.19 -5.81
N GLU A 42 13.72 1.10 -5.47
CA GLU A 42 13.80 -0.10 -6.33
C GLU A 42 12.43 -0.78 -6.48
N LEU A 43 11.63 -0.85 -5.42
CA LEU A 43 10.24 -1.29 -5.47
C LEU A 43 9.34 -0.36 -6.31
N ALA A 44 9.65 0.93 -6.38
CA ALA A 44 8.88 1.92 -7.13
C ALA A 44 8.98 1.74 -8.65
N ALA A 45 10.12 1.26 -9.14
CA ALA A 45 10.38 1.09 -10.57
C ALA A 45 9.30 0.24 -11.30
N PRO A 46 8.94 -0.97 -10.82
CA PRO A 46 7.86 -1.76 -11.42
C PRO A 46 6.48 -1.09 -11.31
N LEU A 47 6.19 -0.41 -10.19
CA LEU A 47 4.94 0.34 -10.02
C LEU A 47 4.82 1.45 -11.07
N LEU A 48 5.87 2.26 -11.23
CA LEU A 48 5.93 3.32 -12.22
C LEU A 48 5.79 2.81 -13.65
N GLN A 49 6.37 1.63 -13.96
CA GLN A 49 6.18 1.03 -15.28
C GLN A 49 4.72 0.64 -15.52
N ILE A 50 4.02 0.08 -14.54
CA ILE A 50 2.60 -0.28 -14.65
C ILE A 50 1.76 0.99 -14.86
N LEU A 51 1.98 2.03 -14.05
CA LEU A 51 1.25 3.29 -14.16
C LEU A 51 1.45 3.93 -15.55
N ARG A 52 2.68 3.99 -16.04
CA ARG A 52 3.00 4.52 -17.38
C ARG A 52 2.38 3.70 -18.49
N ALA A 53 2.50 2.36 -18.43
CA ALA A 53 1.91 1.47 -19.44
C ALA A 53 0.38 1.58 -19.49
N GLY A 54 -0.23 1.86 -18.35
CA GLY A 54 -1.65 2.11 -18.23
C GLY A 54 -2.08 3.53 -18.59
N GLY A 55 -1.17 4.46 -18.90
CA GLY A 55 -1.49 5.80 -19.40
C GLY A 55 -1.50 6.92 -18.34
N ALA A 56 -1.04 6.67 -17.12
CA ALA A 56 -0.80 7.77 -16.17
C ALA A 56 0.34 8.67 -16.70
N GLN A 57 0.03 9.95 -16.91
CA GLN A 57 1.06 10.94 -17.23
C GLN A 57 1.95 11.16 -16.01
N THR A 58 3.22 11.50 -16.26
CA THR A 58 4.23 11.66 -15.20
C THR A 58 3.91 12.82 -14.25
N ASP A 59 3.14 13.80 -14.73
CA ASP A 59 2.74 14.96 -13.94
C ASP A 59 1.46 14.74 -13.12
N ASP A 60 0.71 13.66 -13.40
CA ASP A 60 -0.61 13.42 -12.77
C ASP A 60 -0.53 12.61 -11.48
N VAL A 61 0.55 11.84 -11.29
CA VAL A 61 0.80 11.03 -10.11
C VAL A 61 2.15 11.40 -9.52
N ALA A 62 2.12 12.01 -8.34
CA ALA A 62 3.32 12.35 -7.59
C ALA A 62 3.84 11.11 -6.84
N VAL A 63 5.17 11.01 -6.77
CA VAL A 63 5.86 9.93 -6.06
C VAL A 63 6.96 10.52 -5.20
N GLN A 64 6.96 10.21 -3.90
CA GLN A 64 7.95 10.73 -2.96
C GLN A 64 8.08 9.83 -1.74
N PHE A 65 9.31 9.67 -1.27
CA PHE A 65 9.63 9.05 0.01
C PHE A 65 9.60 10.09 1.13
N PHE A 66 9.03 9.71 2.27
CA PHE A 66 9.02 10.48 3.50
C PHE A 66 9.53 9.60 4.63
N ALA A 67 10.70 9.94 5.19
CA ALA A 67 11.22 9.29 6.38
C ALA A 67 10.29 9.53 7.58
N ASP A 68 10.18 8.53 8.46
CA ASP A 68 9.50 8.71 9.74
C ASP A 68 10.56 8.88 10.84
N PRO A 69 10.76 10.11 11.35
CA PRO A 69 11.75 10.34 12.40
C PRO A 69 11.24 9.94 13.78
N GLU A 70 9.93 9.72 13.95
CA GLU A 70 9.29 9.47 15.25
C GLU A 70 9.11 7.97 15.52
N ASP A 71 8.98 7.16 14.46
CA ASP A 71 8.85 5.71 14.57
C ASP A 71 10.07 4.99 13.99
N PRO A 72 11.03 4.55 14.83
CA PRO A 72 12.20 3.83 14.36
C PRO A 72 11.89 2.41 13.87
N SER A 73 10.69 1.87 14.11
CA SER A 73 10.24 0.57 13.57
C SER A 73 9.83 0.66 12.10
N THR A 74 9.45 1.88 11.65
CA THR A 74 9.08 2.19 10.27
C THR A 74 10.02 3.28 9.73
N PRO A 75 11.13 2.95 9.03
CA PRO A 75 12.10 3.96 8.60
C PRO A 75 11.55 5.02 7.62
N GLY A 76 10.36 4.78 7.07
CA GLY A 76 9.64 5.74 6.24
C GLY A 76 8.66 5.09 5.27
N ASN A 77 8.02 5.93 4.48
CA ASN A 77 6.95 5.56 3.57
C ASN A 77 7.17 6.19 2.19
N LEU A 78 7.06 5.40 1.14
CA LEU A 78 6.95 5.86 -0.24
C LEU A 78 5.48 6.02 -0.61
N PHE A 79 5.10 7.20 -1.09
CA PHE A 79 3.73 7.51 -1.49
C PHE A 79 3.62 7.65 -3.01
N PHE A 80 2.50 7.16 -3.55
CA PHE A 80 1.97 7.47 -4.88
C PHE A 80 0.58 8.08 -4.68
N TRP A 81 0.36 9.29 -5.18
CA TRP A 81 -0.91 9.99 -5.02
C TRP A 81 -1.18 10.92 -6.20
N PRO A 82 -2.45 11.29 -6.48
CA PRO A 82 -2.73 12.29 -7.50
C PRO A 82 -2.02 13.61 -7.17
N SER A 83 -1.35 14.22 -8.15
CA SER A 83 -0.52 15.43 -8.01
C SER A 83 -1.28 16.73 -7.69
N THR A 84 -2.44 16.64 -7.05
CA THR A 84 -3.20 17.81 -6.60
C THR A 84 -2.50 18.41 -5.39
N ARG A 85 -1.81 19.53 -5.59
CA ARG A 85 -1.26 20.32 -4.49
C ARG A 85 -2.36 21.15 -3.85
N THR A 86 -2.56 20.92 -2.56
CA THR A 86 -3.51 21.68 -1.73
C THR A 86 -2.78 22.46 -0.63
N SER A 87 -1.63 21.97 -0.21
CA SER A 87 -0.72 22.58 0.76
C SER A 87 0.33 23.42 0.05
N LEU A 88 0.52 24.65 0.54
CA LEU A 88 1.56 25.54 0.05
C LEU A 88 2.95 25.22 0.61
N SER A 89 3.04 24.39 1.66
CA SER A 89 4.25 24.25 2.47
C SER A 89 4.71 22.82 2.74
N SER A 90 3.87 21.81 2.49
CA SER A 90 4.20 20.42 2.83
C SER A 90 3.61 19.45 1.82
N THR A 91 4.50 18.82 1.03
CA THR A 91 4.12 17.73 0.12
C THR A 91 3.71 16.48 0.88
N TYR A 92 4.22 16.28 2.10
CA TYR A 92 3.77 15.20 2.99
C TYR A 92 2.29 15.38 3.37
N ALA A 93 1.87 16.60 3.72
CA ALA A 93 0.47 16.86 4.04
C ALA A 93 -0.45 16.61 2.85
N ASP A 94 -0.02 17.00 1.64
CA ASP A 94 -0.74 16.67 0.39
C ASP A 94 -0.84 15.16 0.17
N ALA A 95 0.27 14.42 0.30
CA ALA A 95 0.30 12.97 0.12
C ALA A 95 -0.56 12.24 1.17
N SER A 96 -0.51 12.69 2.43
CA SER A 96 -1.22 12.07 3.55
C SER A 96 -2.73 12.28 3.47
N SER A 97 -3.16 13.44 2.99
CA SER A 97 -4.57 13.85 2.86
C SER A 97 -5.21 13.56 1.49
N ALA A 98 -4.44 13.00 0.55
CA ALA A 98 -4.94 12.63 -0.75
C ALA A 98 -6.15 11.69 -0.64
N GLN A 99 -7.18 11.93 -1.48
CA GLN A 99 -8.41 11.14 -1.48
C GLN A 99 -8.15 9.66 -1.75
N TYR A 100 -7.07 9.34 -2.46
CA TYR A 100 -6.55 7.99 -2.58
C TYR A 100 -5.03 8.04 -2.71
N SER A 101 -4.36 7.05 -2.13
CA SER A 101 -2.90 6.93 -2.21
C SER A 101 -2.49 5.47 -2.13
N LEU A 102 -1.54 5.06 -2.96
CA LEU A 102 -0.80 3.81 -2.77
C LEU A 102 0.46 4.12 -1.98
N ARG A 103 0.67 3.40 -0.88
CA ARG A 103 1.78 3.59 0.05
C ARG A 103 2.57 2.29 0.17
N ALA A 104 3.88 2.41 0.24
CA ALA A 104 4.76 1.30 0.51
C ALA A 104 5.69 1.68 1.66
N ALA A 105 5.77 0.84 2.68
CA ALA A 105 6.64 0.99 3.83
C ALA A 105 7.54 -0.22 3.97
N VAL A 106 8.71 -0.02 4.56
CA VAL A 106 9.54 -1.09 5.12
C VAL A 106 9.32 -1.09 6.62
N PHE A 107 9.19 -2.27 7.21
CA PHE A 107 9.31 -2.43 8.66
C PHE A 107 10.52 -3.30 8.97
N LEU A 108 11.25 -2.92 10.01
CA LEU A 108 12.45 -3.65 10.45
C LEU A 108 12.08 -4.89 11.26
N SER A 109 13.03 -5.80 11.44
CA SER A 109 12.83 -6.97 12.30
C SER A 109 12.68 -6.55 13.75
N GLU A 110 11.52 -6.81 14.36
CA GLU A 110 11.21 -6.47 15.75
C GLU A 110 11.36 -7.68 16.69
N ARG A 111 11.84 -7.45 17.92
CA ARG A 111 11.80 -8.46 18.99
C ARG A 111 10.78 -8.03 20.03
N ASP A 112 9.81 -8.89 20.35
CA ASP A 112 8.83 -8.59 21.40
C ASP A 112 9.38 -8.77 22.82
N ASP A 113 8.58 -8.37 23.81
CA ASP A 113 8.89 -8.49 25.24
C ASP A 113 9.14 -9.94 25.70
N TYR A 114 8.70 -10.93 24.93
CA TYR A 114 8.87 -12.36 25.21
C TYR A 114 10.07 -12.97 24.46
N GLY A 115 10.80 -12.16 23.68
CA GLY A 115 11.98 -12.55 22.94
C GLY A 115 11.70 -13.19 21.58
N ALA A 116 10.45 -13.24 21.12
CA ALA A 116 10.11 -13.66 19.77
C ALA A 116 10.57 -12.61 18.76
N VAL A 117 11.15 -13.04 17.65
CA VAL A 117 11.66 -12.16 16.60
C VAL A 117 10.72 -12.23 15.40
N TYR A 118 10.15 -11.09 15.05
CA TYR A 118 9.38 -10.86 13.84
C TYR A 118 10.31 -10.45 12.70
N PRO A 119 10.24 -11.11 11.53
CA PRO A 119 11.10 -10.79 10.39
C PRO A 119 10.78 -9.39 9.82
N ALA A 120 11.77 -8.77 9.18
CA ALA A 120 11.56 -7.53 8.44
C ALA A 120 10.68 -7.80 7.21
N GLY A 121 10.02 -6.76 6.71
CA GLY A 121 9.08 -6.92 5.61
C GLY A 121 8.67 -5.62 4.96
N PHE A 122 7.66 -5.75 4.08
CA PHE A 122 7.02 -4.64 3.40
C PHE A 122 5.56 -4.55 3.80
N ASN A 123 5.09 -3.32 3.98
CA ASN A 123 3.68 -3.01 4.08
C ASN A 123 3.23 -2.24 2.83
N LEU A 124 2.30 -2.79 2.06
CA LEU A 124 1.69 -2.15 0.91
C LEU A 124 0.24 -1.78 1.25
N LEU A 125 -0.10 -0.52 1.07
CA LEU A 125 -1.39 0.02 1.48
C LEU A 125 -2.00 0.89 0.39
N LEU A 126 -3.19 0.54 -0.10
CA LEU A 126 -4.02 1.44 -0.89
C LEU A 126 -5.09 2.03 0.03
N LYS A 127 -4.89 3.30 0.39
CA LYS A 127 -5.85 4.09 1.19
C LYS A 127 -6.84 4.79 0.27
N MET A 128 -8.13 4.75 0.62
CA MET A 128 -9.21 5.44 -0.09
C MET A 128 -10.13 6.15 0.90
N GLU A 129 -10.26 7.45 0.74
CA GLU A 129 -11.23 8.29 1.46
C GLU A 129 -12.62 8.20 0.82
N ALA A 130 -13.61 8.82 1.46
CA ALA A 130 -15.01 8.74 1.06
C ALA A 130 -15.25 9.01 -0.43
N SER A 131 -14.67 10.07 -1.00
CA SER A 131 -14.89 10.38 -2.43
C SER A 131 -14.24 9.33 -3.35
N ALA A 132 -13.08 8.79 -2.98
CA ALA A 132 -12.45 7.72 -3.74
C ALA A 132 -13.24 6.41 -3.66
N CYS A 133 -13.89 6.12 -2.52
CA CYS A 133 -14.80 4.99 -2.41
C CYS A 133 -15.99 5.09 -3.38
N GLU A 134 -16.51 6.30 -3.62
CA GLU A 134 -17.55 6.51 -4.64
C GLU A 134 -17.04 6.26 -6.06
N LEU A 135 -15.78 6.61 -6.37
CA LEU A 135 -15.16 6.26 -7.65
C LEU A 135 -15.07 4.74 -7.83
N VAL A 136 -14.66 4.01 -6.78
CA VAL A 136 -14.58 2.54 -6.80
C VAL A 136 -15.94 1.90 -7.09
N ARG A 137 -17.05 2.45 -6.54
CA ARG A 137 -18.41 1.96 -6.82
C ARG A 137 -18.79 2.08 -8.30
N GLN A 138 -18.23 3.06 -9.00
CA GLN A 138 -18.50 3.33 -10.42
C GLN A 138 -17.59 2.52 -11.37
N LEU A 139 -16.53 1.88 -10.86
CA LEU A 139 -15.62 1.09 -11.69
C LEU A 139 -16.34 -0.09 -12.37
N PRO A 140 -16.05 -0.38 -13.66
CA PRO A 140 -16.60 -1.52 -14.36
C PRO A 140 -16.25 -2.86 -13.69
N ALA A 141 -17.17 -3.83 -13.72
CA ALA A 141 -16.93 -5.17 -13.15
C ALA A 141 -15.67 -5.86 -13.73
N ALA A 142 -15.40 -5.63 -15.02
CA ALA A 142 -14.23 -6.15 -15.72
C ALA A 142 -12.89 -5.72 -15.10
N VAL A 143 -12.84 -4.60 -14.36
CA VAL A 143 -11.63 -4.20 -13.60
C VAL A 143 -11.36 -5.24 -12.52
N PHE A 144 -12.35 -5.52 -11.67
CA PHE A 144 -12.22 -6.47 -10.57
C PHE A 144 -12.00 -7.90 -11.06
N GLU A 145 -12.66 -8.32 -12.13
CA GLU A 145 -12.45 -9.66 -12.72
C GLU A 145 -11.00 -9.86 -13.19
N LYS A 146 -10.37 -8.82 -13.77
CA LYS A 146 -8.95 -8.86 -14.15
C LYS A 146 -8.03 -8.95 -12.93
N LEU A 147 -8.32 -8.19 -11.87
CA LEU A 147 -7.56 -8.25 -10.62
C LEU A 147 -7.69 -9.64 -9.97
N GLU A 148 -8.90 -10.19 -9.91
CA GLU A 148 -9.13 -11.54 -9.40
C GLU A 148 -8.38 -12.58 -10.22
N PHE A 149 -8.36 -12.46 -11.55
CA PHE A 149 -7.63 -13.35 -12.44
C PHE A 149 -6.11 -13.32 -12.19
N ALA A 150 -5.53 -12.13 -11.95
CA ALA A 150 -4.10 -11.99 -11.66
C ALA A 150 -3.66 -12.71 -10.37
N LEU A 151 -4.58 -12.89 -9.43
CA LEU A 151 -4.37 -13.60 -8.16
C LEU A 151 -4.91 -15.04 -8.18
N LYS A 152 -5.59 -15.46 -9.26
CA LYS A 152 -6.29 -16.74 -9.35
C LYS A 152 -5.32 -17.90 -9.49
N GLY A 153 -5.51 -18.93 -8.66
CA GLY A 153 -4.69 -20.15 -8.68
C GLY A 153 -3.63 -20.22 -7.59
N ASN A 154 -3.44 -19.13 -6.84
CA ASN A 154 -2.61 -19.09 -5.63
C ASN A 154 -3.51 -19.02 -4.38
N PRO A 155 -3.04 -19.53 -3.22
CA PRO A 155 -3.70 -19.22 -1.95
C PRO A 155 -3.75 -17.70 -1.77
N VAL A 156 -4.85 -17.19 -1.21
CA VAL A 156 -4.95 -15.77 -0.88
C VAL A 156 -3.79 -15.41 0.06
N PRO A 157 -2.97 -14.40 -0.26
CA PRO A 157 -1.83 -14.02 0.57
C PRO A 157 -2.31 -13.66 1.97
N LYS A 158 -1.66 -14.15 3.02
CA LYS A 158 -2.06 -13.78 4.38
C LYS A 158 -1.71 -12.30 4.55
N GLY A 159 -2.66 -11.51 5.01
CA GLY A 159 -2.50 -10.05 5.12
C GLY A 159 -3.04 -9.25 3.94
N PHE A 160 -3.58 -9.87 2.87
CA PHE A 160 -4.36 -9.13 1.87
C PHE A 160 -5.80 -8.92 2.36
N GLU A 161 -6.02 -7.80 3.03
CA GLU A 161 -7.22 -7.59 3.85
C GLU A 161 -7.83 -6.20 3.63
N PHE A 162 -9.15 -6.13 3.75
CA PHE A 162 -9.84 -4.87 3.98
C PHE A 162 -9.77 -4.52 5.46
N LEU A 163 -9.25 -3.33 5.77
CA LEU A 163 -9.39 -2.75 7.11
C LEU A 163 -10.61 -1.82 7.08
N ASP A 164 -11.68 -2.30 7.70
CA ASP A 164 -12.76 -1.51 8.30
C ASP A 164 -12.63 -1.83 9.79
N ASP A 165 -12.54 -0.81 10.65
CA ASP A 165 -12.18 -0.76 12.09
C ASP A 165 -12.65 -1.91 13.02
N ILE A 166 -13.46 -2.84 12.52
CA ILE A 166 -14.16 -3.88 13.25
C ILE A 166 -13.84 -5.31 12.76
N ARG A 167 -13.45 -5.55 11.49
CA ARG A 167 -13.15 -6.91 10.97
C ARG A 167 -12.21 -6.92 9.76
N HIS A 168 -11.26 -7.84 9.78
CA HIS A 168 -10.43 -8.23 8.63
C HIS A 168 -11.27 -9.09 7.66
N LEU A 169 -11.44 -8.63 6.41
CA LEU A 169 -12.09 -9.43 5.36
C LEU A 169 -11.02 -9.91 4.37
N PRO A 170 -10.83 -11.24 4.21
CA PRO A 170 -9.89 -11.76 3.22
C PRO A 170 -10.38 -11.46 1.81
N VAL A 171 -9.46 -11.04 0.94
CA VAL A 171 -9.81 -10.79 -0.46
C VAL A 171 -9.84 -12.10 -1.25
N MET A 172 -10.99 -12.39 -1.86
CA MET A 172 -11.33 -13.47 -2.82
C MET A 172 -12.06 -14.72 -2.27
N PRO A 173 -12.97 -15.36 -3.06
CA PRO A 173 -13.60 -14.96 -4.34
C PRO A 173 -14.74 -13.92 -4.23
N GLY A 174 -14.91 -13.08 -5.26
CA GLY A 174 -15.92 -12.02 -5.31
C GLY A 174 -15.44 -10.67 -4.78
N MET A 175 -14.22 -10.26 -5.15
CA MET A 175 -13.50 -9.04 -4.76
C MET A 175 -14.37 -7.80 -4.92
N ARG A 176 -15.09 -7.65 -6.04
CA ARG A 176 -16.01 -6.50 -6.24
C ARG A 176 -17.05 -6.40 -5.12
N ARG A 177 -17.71 -7.53 -4.80
CA ARG A 177 -18.73 -7.58 -3.75
C ARG A 177 -18.13 -7.27 -2.38
N GLN A 178 -16.92 -7.73 -2.11
CA GLN A 178 -16.20 -7.46 -0.87
C GLN A 178 -15.85 -5.96 -0.74
N PHE A 179 -15.34 -5.32 -1.80
CA PHE A 179 -15.12 -3.86 -1.85
C PHE A 179 -16.40 -3.08 -1.53
N LEU A 180 -17.50 -3.40 -2.23
CA LEU A 180 -18.77 -2.71 -2.02
C LEU A 180 -19.31 -2.92 -0.60
N THR A 181 -19.08 -4.11 -0.02
CA THR A 181 -19.46 -4.41 1.37
C THR A 181 -18.64 -3.59 2.36
N ALA A 182 -17.31 -3.54 2.19
CA ALA A 182 -16.41 -2.76 3.05
C ALA A 182 -16.76 -1.27 3.01
N ILE A 183 -16.94 -0.70 1.80
CA ILE A 183 -17.34 0.70 1.64
C ILE A 183 -18.67 0.98 2.33
N THR A 184 -19.68 0.14 2.12
CA THR A 184 -21.01 0.32 2.72
C THR A 184 -20.93 0.31 4.24
N ARG A 185 -20.16 -0.60 4.83
CA ARG A 185 -19.96 -0.66 6.29
C ARG A 185 -19.23 0.56 6.83
N ALA A 186 -18.15 1.00 6.18
CA ALA A 186 -17.43 2.21 6.58
C ALA A 186 -18.36 3.44 6.63
N HIS A 187 -19.26 3.59 5.66
CA HIS A 187 -20.27 4.66 5.70
C HIS A 187 -21.28 4.48 6.85
N GLU A 188 -21.75 3.26 7.11
CA GLU A 188 -22.65 3.00 8.23
C GLU A 188 -22.00 3.31 9.59
N VAL A 189 -20.74 2.92 9.80
CA VAL A 189 -19.99 3.19 11.02
C VAL A 189 -19.80 4.69 11.21
N THR A 190 -19.40 5.40 10.16
CA THR A 190 -19.27 6.87 10.16
C THR A 190 -20.59 7.54 10.55
N THR A 191 -21.70 7.09 9.96
CA THR A 191 -23.03 7.64 10.22
C THR A 191 -23.52 7.34 11.65
N LYS A 192 -23.36 6.10 12.13
CA LYS A 192 -23.83 5.65 13.45
C LYS A 192 -23.02 6.23 14.60
N SER A 193 -21.71 6.36 14.44
CA SER A 193 -20.79 6.85 15.48
C SER A 193 -20.92 8.36 15.74
N LYS A 194 -21.67 9.11 14.90
CA LYS A 194 -21.66 10.57 14.86
C LYS A 194 -20.25 11.17 14.73
N ARG A 195 -19.24 10.38 14.35
CA ARG A 195 -17.93 10.89 13.95
C ARG A 195 -18.18 11.83 12.76
N LYS A 196 -17.61 13.03 12.81
CA LYS A 196 -17.79 14.03 11.74
C LYS A 196 -16.99 13.68 10.47
N ALA A 197 -16.10 12.69 10.53
CA ALA A 197 -15.19 12.33 9.46
C ALA A 197 -15.23 10.83 9.18
N PHE A 198 -15.26 10.50 7.88
CA PHE A 198 -15.00 9.16 7.36
C PHE A 198 -13.49 8.89 7.48
N GLU A 199 -13.07 7.74 8.01
CA GLU A 199 -11.67 7.49 8.36
C GLU A 199 -10.81 6.89 7.22
N ALA A 200 -11.43 6.11 6.32
CA ALA A 200 -10.95 5.54 5.05
C ALA A 200 -11.33 4.06 4.92
N VAL A 201 -11.32 3.55 3.69
CA VAL A 201 -11.21 2.11 3.40
C VAL A 201 -9.77 1.83 2.97
N MET A 202 -9.18 0.79 3.55
CA MET A 202 -7.82 0.39 3.25
C MET A 202 -7.78 -1.01 2.67
N LEU A 203 -7.03 -1.17 1.59
CA LEU A 203 -6.58 -2.47 1.10
C LEU A 203 -5.11 -2.62 1.51
N ASN A 204 -4.86 -3.50 2.46
CA ASN A 204 -3.54 -3.71 3.05
C ASN A 204 -2.91 -5.01 2.56
N TYR A 205 -1.59 -5.06 2.46
CA TYR A 205 -0.82 -6.29 2.26
C TYR A 205 0.50 -6.20 3.00
N ILE A 206 0.70 -7.11 3.95
CA ILE A 206 1.96 -7.27 4.66
C ILE A 206 2.66 -8.48 4.07
N TRP A 207 3.87 -8.28 3.57
CA TRP A 207 4.76 -9.36 3.17
C TRP A 207 5.94 -9.42 4.13
N ASP A 208 6.20 -10.60 4.65
CA ASP A 208 7.40 -10.91 5.41
C ASP A 208 8.05 -12.20 4.89
N GLU A 209 9.17 -12.62 5.48
CA GLU A 209 9.92 -13.80 5.03
C GLU A 209 9.17 -15.14 5.19
N THR A 210 7.99 -15.14 5.81
CA THR A 210 7.11 -16.31 5.93
C THR A 210 6.09 -16.42 4.79
N GLU A 211 5.86 -15.34 4.04
CA GLU A 211 4.92 -15.30 2.92
C GLU A 211 5.58 -15.71 1.58
N PRO A 212 4.88 -16.44 0.69
CA PRO A 212 5.45 -16.85 -0.58
C PRO A 212 5.83 -15.67 -1.47
N THR A 213 7.10 -15.60 -1.88
CA THR A 213 7.63 -14.55 -2.77
C THR A 213 6.87 -14.39 -4.08
N ARG A 214 6.33 -15.51 -4.62
CA ARG A 214 5.58 -15.53 -5.89
C ARG A 214 4.33 -14.63 -5.88
N ASP A 215 3.77 -14.36 -4.70
CA ASP A 215 2.54 -13.59 -4.57
C ASP A 215 2.83 -12.07 -4.49
N PHE A 216 4.05 -11.69 -4.08
CA PHE A 216 4.45 -10.29 -3.90
C PHE A 216 4.29 -9.43 -5.16
N THR A 217 4.82 -9.91 -6.30
CA THR A 217 4.73 -9.18 -7.58
C THR A 217 3.27 -9.07 -8.06
N SER A 218 2.47 -10.13 -7.88
CA SER A 218 1.07 -10.15 -8.29
C SER A 218 0.20 -9.21 -7.46
N VAL A 219 0.45 -9.12 -6.14
CA VAL A 219 -0.22 -8.16 -5.26
C VAL A 219 0.19 -6.73 -5.60
N LEU A 220 1.50 -6.47 -5.75
CA LEU A 220 2.02 -5.16 -6.15
C LEU A 220 1.35 -4.66 -7.44
N SER A 221 1.28 -5.52 -8.46
CA SER A 221 0.62 -5.22 -9.73
C SER A 221 -0.89 -4.98 -9.57
N THR A 222 -1.55 -5.74 -8.70
CA THR A 222 -2.98 -5.62 -8.41
C THR A 222 -3.30 -4.28 -7.77
N MET A 223 -2.53 -3.88 -6.75
CA MET A 223 -2.70 -2.60 -6.06
C MET A 223 -2.42 -1.40 -6.99
N ALA A 224 -1.35 -1.47 -7.79
CA ALA A 224 -1.02 -0.45 -8.78
C ALA A 224 -2.13 -0.28 -9.84
N SER A 225 -2.66 -1.39 -10.34
CA SER A 225 -3.71 -1.38 -11.36
C SER A 225 -5.02 -0.81 -10.80
N LEU A 226 -5.35 -1.14 -9.54
CA LEU A 226 -6.53 -0.57 -8.89
C LEU A 226 -6.36 0.94 -8.61
N PHE A 227 -5.20 1.35 -8.11
CA PHE A 227 -4.87 2.78 -7.96
C PHE A 227 -5.06 3.53 -9.28
N LEU A 228 -4.54 2.98 -10.38
CA LEU A 228 -4.67 3.59 -11.71
C LEU A 228 -6.13 3.66 -12.18
N ALA A 229 -6.92 2.61 -11.94
CA ALA A 229 -8.34 2.60 -12.30
C ALA A 229 -9.12 3.70 -11.58
N ILE A 230 -8.87 3.88 -10.27
CA ILE A 230 -9.44 4.97 -9.48
C ILE A 230 -8.99 6.32 -10.04
N HIS A 231 -7.70 6.44 -10.37
CA HIS A 231 -7.14 7.66 -10.91
C HIS A 231 -7.79 8.07 -12.24
N HIS A 232 -7.96 7.13 -13.16
CA HIS A 232 -8.67 7.39 -14.42
C HIS A 232 -10.13 7.78 -14.19
N GLN A 233 -10.83 7.07 -13.30
CA GLN A 233 -12.22 7.38 -12.98
C GLN A 233 -12.36 8.79 -12.40
N SER A 234 -11.37 9.28 -11.65
CA SER A 234 -11.39 10.64 -11.09
C SER A 234 -11.27 11.76 -12.13
N LYS A 235 -10.87 11.44 -13.36
CA LYS A 235 -10.69 12.40 -14.47
C LYS A 235 -11.85 12.43 -15.47
N LEU A 236 -12.79 11.50 -15.35
CA LEU A 236 -13.99 11.39 -16.20
C LEU A 236 -15.11 12.29 -15.67
#